data_AF-A0A8T2SQ92-F1
#
_entry.id   AF-A0A8T2SQ92-F1
#
_cell.length_a   1.000
_cell.length_b   1.000
_cell.length_c   1.000
_cell.angle_alpha   90.00
_cell.angle_beta   90.00
_cell.angle_gamma   90.00
#
_symmetry.space_group_name_H-M   'P 1'
#
loop_
_entity.id
_entity.type
_entity.pdbx_description
1 polymer ?
#
loop_
_entity_poly.entity_id
_entity_poly.type
_entity_poly.pdbx_seq_one_letter_code
_entity_poly.pdbx_strand_id
1 'polypeptide(L)'
;MSEHVERVDKSLNDKPPNGPVFEVAIAYTRLEKNQNEMALSGDKREFAVQRLAEELRKKGLILNDVEGLSTENFLKIGAPEEILGRMAEILQIRKPTYIGLVVPFEWGEREAFVRQSEDENLFSWEERHRCLHSLLHQVVNSTENDIVLTTNESDEFIWKAGESLLSKLIATKVVKDVFLLHDEKKRKHLLDNWAWKWTGFTSQPIDTIYSYFGPKVAIYFAFLGMYTQWLFYPSIFGLFIYFINMRSWESLTPPLVSMLAVMWAVLFLQFWKRKNAALLAR
;
A
#
# COMPACT_ATOMS: atom_id res chain seq x y z
N MET A 1 -8.39 23.55 -5.03
CA MET A 1 -8.63 22.12 -4.71
C MET A 1 -7.33 21.34 -4.52
N SER A 2 -6.31 21.42 -5.39
CA SER A 2 -5.05 20.65 -5.19
C SER A 2 -4.21 21.13 -4.00
N GLU A 3 -4.08 22.43 -3.79
CA GLU A 3 -3.31 23.03 -2.68
C GLU A 3 -3.91 22.73 -1.28
N HIS A 4 -5.16 22.26 -1.24
CA HIS A 4 -5.91 21.98 -0.02
C HIS A 4 -5.88 20.50 0.35
N VAL A 5 -5.95 19.60 -0.63
CA VAL A 5 -5.63 18.17 -0.45
C VAL A 5 -4.19 18.04 0.06
N GLU A 6 -3.28 18.82 -0.51
CA GLU A 6 -1.87 18.84 -0.09
C GLU A 6 -1.67 19.32 1.36
N ARG A 7 -2.52 20.24 1.85
CA ARG A 7 -2.46 20.72 3.23
C ARG A 7 -2.95 19.68 4.25
N VAL A 8 -3.97 18.91 3.90
CA VAL A 8 -4.45 17.78 4.73
C VAL A 8 -3.44 16.65 4.71
N ASP A 9 -2.92 16.29 3.54
CA ASP A 9 -1.87 15.27 3.37
C ASP A 9 -0.64 15.63 4.22
N LYS A 10 -0.22 16.90 4.19
CA LYS A 10 0.90 17.41 4.99
C LYS A 10 0.65 17.33 6.50
N SER A 11 -0.57 17.60 6.96
CA SER A 11 -0.94 17.44 8.39
C SER A 11 -1.06 15.95 8.81
N LEU A 12 -1.39 15.08 7.86
CA LEU A 12 -1.41 13.64 8.08
C LEU A 12 0.02 13.08 8.18
N ASN A 13 0.96 13.66 7.44
CA ASN A 13 2.31 13.13 7.24
C ASN A 13 3.42 13.84 8.02
N ASP A 14 3.08 14.79 8.90
CA ASP A 14 4.08 15.48 9.73
C ASP A 14 4.70 14.50 10.75
N LYS A 15 5.84 13.92 10.39
CA LYS A 15 6.58 12.94 11.19
C LYS A 15 7.48 13.67 12.20
N PRO A 16 7.22 13.60 13.52
CA PRO A 16 8.25 13.93 14.51
C PRO A 16 9.47 13.00 14.33
N PRO A 17 10.70 13.51 14.49
CA PRO A 17 11.93 12.74 14.21
C PRO A 17 12.08 11.45 15.05
N ASN A 18 11.40 11.34 16.19
CA ASN A 18 11.42 10.18 17.09
C ASN A 18 10.01 9.67 17.49
N GLY A 19 8.95 10.03 16.76
CA GLY A 19 7.60 9.60 17.12
C GLY A 19 7.15 8.31 16.43
N PRO A 20 6.00 7.75 16.86
CA PRO A 20 5.47 6.51 16.29
C PRO A 20 5.16 6.65 14.80
N VAL A 21 5.54 5.64 14.02
CA VAL A 21 5.25 5.60 12.58
C VAL A 21 3.80 5.14 12.39
N PHE A 22 2.97 6.05 11.89
CA PHE A 22 1.60 5.73 11.48
C PHE A 22 1.59 5.26 10.02
N GLU A 23 0.87 4.19 9.74
CA GLU A 23 0.90 3.50 8.44
C GLU A 23 -0.47 3.39 7.81
N VAL A 24 -1.52 3.33 8.63
CA VAL A 24 -2.91 3.23 8.19
C VAL A 24 -3.70 4.36 8.83
N ALA A 25 -4.65 4.91 8.07
CA ALA A 25 -5.67 5.79 8.59
C ALA A 25 -7.06 5.19 8.31
N ILE A 26 -7.93 5.28 9.31
CA ILE A 26 -9.36 4.98 9.17
C ILE A 26 -10.11 6.30 9.11
N ALA A 27 -10.79 6.56 8.00
CA ALA A 27 -11.70 7.70 7.87
C ALA A 27 -13.08 7.32 8.39
N TYR A 28 -13.60 8.10 9.32
CA TYR A 28 -14.93 7.93 9.87
C TYR A 28 -15.66 9.27 9.96
N THR A 29 -16.98 9.21 9.92
CA THR A 29 -17.81 10.42 9.99
C THR A 29 -17.66 11.08 11.36
N ARG A 30 -17.55 12.41 11.40
CA ARG A 30 -17.49 13.21 12.62
C ARG A 30 -18.84 13.18 13.33
N LEU A 31 -18.81 13.04 14.66
CA LEU A 31 -20.01 13.18 15.50
C LEU A 31 -20.46 14.66 15.50
N GLU A 32 -21.71 14.93 15.13
CA GLU A 32 -22.27 16.28 15.24
C GLU A 32 -22.45 16.65 16.72
N LYS A 33 -21.95 17.84 17.09
CA LYS A 33 -21.90 18.34 18.49
C LYS A 33 -23.26 18.40 19.20
N ASN A 34 -24.39 18.33 18.50
CA ASN A 34 -25.73 18.39 19.11
C ASN A 34 -26.04 17.20 20.04
N GLN A 35 -25.31 16.09 19.96
CA GLN A 35 -25.46 14.95 20.88
C GLN A 35 -24.58 15.04 22.14
N ASN A 36 -23.66 16.02 22.24
CA ASN A 36 -22.87 16.23 23.46
C ASN A 36 -23.73 16.70 24.65
N GLU A 37 -24.93 17.27 24.40
CA GLU A 37 -25.92 17.56 25.45
C GLU A 37 -26.64 16.29 25.95
N MET A 38 -26.77 15.23 25.12
CA MET A 38 -27.36 13.95 25.53
C MET A 38 -26.40 13.07 26.35
N ALA A 39 -25.08 13.28 26.21
CA ALA A 39 -24.08 12.64 27.06
C ALA A 39 -24.18 13.05 28.54
N LEU A 40 -24.90 14.14 28.86
CA LEU A 40 -25.21 14.58 30.22
C LEU A 40 -26.38 13.80 30.85
N SER A 41 -27.07 12.93 30.08
CA SER A 41 -28.28 12.20 30.52
C SER A 41 -28.01 10.82 31.12
N GLY A 42 -26.76 10.41 31.33
CA GLY A 42 -26.42 9.17 32.05
C GLY A 42 -26.65 7.87 31.27
N ASP A 43 -26.97 7.94 29.97
CA ASP A 43 -27.06 6.76 29.10
C ASP A 43 -25.66 6.46 28.53
N LYS A 44 -24.98 5.46 29.11
CA LYS A 44 -23.63 5.03 28.66
C LYS A 44 -23.74 4.27 27.34
N ARG A 45 -24.02 4.98 26.24
CA ARG A 45 -23.94 4.38 24.90
C ARG A 45 -22.48 4.36 24.45
N GLU A 46 -21.92 3.17 24.29
CA GLU A 46 -20.56 2.99 23.77
C GLU A 46 -20.56 3.24 22.25
N PHE A 47 -19.88 4.31 21.83
CA PHE A 47 -19.73 4.62 20.42
C PHE A 47 -18.88 3.55 19.72
N ALA A 48 -19.37 3.07 18.58
CA ALA A 48 -18.74 1.97 17.87
C ALA A 48 -17.27 2.23 17.46
N VAL A 49 -16.94 3.48 17.10
CA VAL A 49 -15.56 3.90 16.76
C VAL A 49 -14.66 3.97 18.00
N GLN A 50 -15.20 4.41 19.15
CA GLN A 50 -14.45 4.42 20.41
C GLN A 50 -14.16 3.00 20.86
N ARG A 51 -15.15 2.09 20.76
CA ARG A 51 -14.97 0.67 21.04
C ARG A 51 -13.90 0.04 20.15
N LEU A 52 -13.90 0.36 18.86
CA LEU A 52 -12.85 -0.06 17.93
C LEU A 52 -11.47 0.43 18.38
N ALA A 53 -11.35 1.71 18.73
CA ALA A 53 -10.09 2.30 19.19
C ALA A 53 -9.58 1.64 20.48
N GLU A 54 -10.48 1.31 21.42
CA GLU A 54 -10.12 0.59 22.64
C GLU A 54 -9.61 -0.82 22.37
N GLU A 55 -10.29 -1.59 21.53
CA GLU A 55 -9.85 -2.94 21.18
C GLU A 55 -8.52 -2.94 20.44
N LEU A 56 -8.29 -1.95 19.57
CA LEU A 56 -7.00 -1.77 18.91
C LEU A 56 -5.88 -1.42 19.91
N ARG A 57 -6.16 -0.56 20.90
CA ARG A 57 -5.22 -0.26 21.99
C ARG A 57 -4.92 -1.47 22.87
N LYS A 58 -5.92 -2.30 23.19
CA LYS A 58 -5.72 -3.55 23.93
C LYS A 58 -4.79 -4.51 23.20
N LYS A 59 -4.80 -4.50 21.86
CA LYS A 59 -3.84 -5.25 21.03
C LYS A 59 -2.44 -4.63 20.93
N GLY A 60 -2.19 -3.50 21.61
CA GLY A 60 -0.88 -2.84 21.62
C GLY A 60 -0.62 -1.92 20.42
N LEU A 61 -1.66 -1.55 19.66
CA LEU A 61 -1.53 -0.57 18.58
C LEU A 61 -1.53 0.86 19.10
N ILE A 62 -0.75 1.71 18.45
CA ILE A 62 -0.64 3.14 18.75
C ILE A 62 -1.66 3.87 17.89
N LEU A 63 -2.55 4.62 18.53
CA LEU A 63 -3.61 5.36 17.85
C LEU A 63 -3.44 6.86 18.04
N ASN A 64 -3.70 7.61 16.99
CA ASN A 64 -3.76 9.06 17.04
C ASN A 64 -5.00 9.54 16.26
N ASP A 65 -5.93 10.18 16.96
CA ASP A 65 -7.13 10.73 16.36
C ASP A 65 -6.83 12.15 15.86
N VAL A 66 -7.10 12.38 14.58
CA VAL A 66 -6.86 13.66 13.92
C VAL A 66 -8.16 14.14 13.31
N GLU A 67 -8.57 15.34 13.71
CA GLU A 67 -9.73 16.00 13.14
C GLU A 67 -9.48 16.43 11.69
N GLY A 68 -10.36 15.99 10.79
CA GLY A 68 -10.34 16.43 9.41
C GLY A 68 -10.99 17.81 9.24
N LEU A 69 -10.71 18.43 8.09
CA LEU A 69 -11.30 19.72 7.70
C LEU A 69 -12.78 19.62 7.31
N SER A 70 -13.26 18.42 6.95
CA SER A 70 -14.64 18.13 6.54
C SER A 70 -15.47 17.57 7.70
N THR A 71 -16.60 16.92 7.38
CA THR A 71 -17.40 16.12 8.33
C THR A 71 -16.74 14.77 8.65
N GLU A 72 -15.43 14.64 8.51
CA GLU A 72 -14.67 13.39 8.67
C GLU A 72 -13.54 13.59 9.68
N ASN A 73 -13.32 12.56 10.48
CA ASN A 73 -12.16 12.41 11.35
C ASN A 73 -11.30 11.24 10.87
N PHE A 74 -10.01 11.28 11.20
CA PHE A 74 -9.03 10.29 10.80
C PHE A 74 -8.37 9.66 12.01
N LEU A 75 -8.60 8.36 12.19
CA LEU A 75 -7.88 7.58 13.20
C LEU A 75 -6.61 7.01 12.57
N LYS A 76 -5.45 7.61 12.87
CA LYS A 76 -4.14 7.11 12.47
C LYS A 76 -3.73 5.93 13.35
N ILE A 77 -3.19 4.89 12.72
CA ILE A 77 -2.82 3.63 13.34
C ILE A 77 -1.36 3.34 13.04
N GLY A 78 -0.59 3.12 14.10
CA GLY A 78 0.79 2.65 14.06
C GLY A 78 0.91 1.35 14.84
N ALA A 79 1.76 0.45 14.37
CA ALA A 79 2.04 -0.81 15.04
C ALA A 79 3.51 -0.87 15.47
N PRO A 80 3.80 -1.13 16.76
CA PRO A 80 5.16 -1.42 17.21
C PRO A 80 5.72 -2.64 16.46
N GLU A 81 7.04 -2.65 16.24
CA GLU A 81 7.72 -3.74 15.53
C GLU A 81 7.48 -5.11 16.18
N GLU A 82 7.36 -5.16 17.50
CA GLU A 82 7.04 -6.39 18.25
C GLU A 82 5.65 -6.96 17.95
N ILE A 83 4.65 -6.09 17.82
CA ILE A 83 3.28 -6.52 17.49
C ILE A 83 3.24 -7.01 16.04
N LEU A 84 3.92 -6.30 15.14
CA LEU A 84 4.05 -6.72 13.74
C LEU A 84 4.79 -8.05 13.62
N GLY A 85 5.86 -8.25 14.40
CA GLY A 85 6.64 -9.48 14.36
C GLY A 85 5.89 -10.69 14.89
N ARG A 86 5.16 -10.56 16.00
CA ARG A 86 4.25 -11.61 16.47
C ARG A 86 3.18 -11.94 15.44
N MET A 87 2.64 -10.93 14.77
CA MET A 87 1.66 -11.17 13.71
C MET A 87 2.30 -11.84 12.47
N ALA A 88 3.52 -11.46 12.10
CA ALA A 88 4.25 -12.05 11.00
C ALA A 88 4.51 -13.54 11.22
N GLU A 89 4.81 -13.92 12.47
CA GLU A 89 4.96 -15.32 12.91
C GLU A 89 3.64 -16.10 12.81
N ILE A 90 2.53 -15.54 13.31
CA ILE A 90 1.19 -16.15 13.17
C ILE A 90 0.83 -16.33 11.70
N LEU A 91 1.16 -15.35 10.86
CA LEU A 91 0.93 -15.38 9.42
C LEU A 91 1.93 -16.24 8.65
N GLN A 92 2.93 -16.82 9.33
CA GLN A 92 4.00 -17.65 8.75
C GLN A 92 4.65 -16.98 7.53
N ILE A 93 4.94 -15.68 7.66
CA ILE A 93 5.64 -14.92 6.61
C ILE A 93 7.01 -15.55 6.39
N ARG A 94 7.35 -15.90 5.16
CA ARG A 94 8.65 -16.48 4.83
C ARG A 94 9.65 -15.40 4.49
N LYS A 95 10.83 -15.44 5.10
CA LYS A 95 11.89 -14.45 4.93
C LYS A 95 13.27 -15.11 4.72
N PRO A 96 14.16 -14.45 3.98
CA PRO A 96 15.54 -14.92 3.85
C PRO A 96 16.34 -14.67 5.14
N THR A 97 17.16 -15.65 5.49
CA THR A 97 18.18 -15.56 6.54
C THR A 97 19.51 -15.13 5.95
N TYR A 98 20.46 -14.67 6.78
CA TYR A 98 21.82 -14.34 6.32
C TYR A 98 22.58 -15.53 5.71
N ILE A 99 22.12 -16.75 5.97
CA ILE A 99 22.66 -18.00 5.42
C ILE A 99 22.09 -18.29 4.01
N GLY A 100 21.12 -17.49 3.53
CA GLY A 100 20.50 -17.63 2.21
C GLY A 100 19.31 -18.60 2.18
N LEU A 101 18.86 -19.11 3.33
CA LEU A 101 17.67 -19.96 3.44
C LEU A 101 16.42 -19.10 3.63
N VAL A 102 15.34 -19.45 2.92
CA VAL A 102 14.01 -18.83 3.07
C VAL A 102 13.16 -19.70 4.00
N VAL A 103 12.91 -19.21 5.21
CA VAL A 103 12.22 -19.95 6.28
C VAL A 103 11.06 -19.13 6.83
N PRO A 104 10.05 -19.76 7.47
CA PRO A 104 9.02 -19.03 8.20
C PRO A 104 9.64 -18.12 9.26
N PHE A 105 9.11 -16.92 9.41
CA PHE A 105 9.58 -15.92 10.35
C PHE A 105 9.16 -16.28 11.77
N GLU A 106 10.11 -16.20 12.70
CA GLU A 106 9.88 -16.37 14.13
C GLU A 106 10.41 -15.14 14.86
N TRP A 107 9.60 -14.56 15.77
CA TRP A 107 10.00 -13.33 16.45
C TRP A 107 11.21 -13.53 17.36
N GLY A 108 11.32 -14.71 18.00
CA GLY A 108 12.43 -15.06 18.88
C GLY A 108 13.79 -15.08 18.16
N GLU A 109 13.81 -15.49 16.89
CA GLU A 109 15.03 -15.62 16.08
C GLU A 109 15.20 -14.48 15.05
N ARG A 110 14.56 -13.32 15.30
CA ARG A 110 14.53 -12.18 14.37
C ARG A 110 15.91 -11.69 13.88
N GLU A 111 16.97 -11.92 14.66
CA GLU A 111 18.34 -11.52 14.32
C GLU A 111 18.96 -12.38 13.19
N ALA A 112 18.44 -13.60 12.98
CA ALA A 112 18.90 -14.48 11.90
C ALA A 112 18.40 -14.03 10.51
N PHE A 113 17.40 -13.15 10.46
CA PHE A 113 16.74 -12.70 9.24
C PHE A 113 17.39 -11.45 8.66
N VAL A 114 17.43 -11.39 7.32
CA VAL A 114 18.00 -10.25 6.60
C VAL A 114 17.12 -9.01 6.81
N ARG A 115 17.77 -7.91 7.23
CA ARG A 115 17.14 -6.58 7.31
C ARG A 115 17.20 -5.86 5.97
N GLN A 116 16.23 -5.00 5.70
CA GLN A 116 16.24 -4.18 4.48
C GLN A 116 17.32 -3.10 4.58
N SER A 117 18.18 -3.03 3.55
CA SER A 117 19.42 -2.24 3.55
C SER A 117 19.23 -0.72 3.55
N GLU A 118 18.04 -0.20 3.23
CA GLU A 118 17.79 1.25 3.14
C GLU A 118 17.39 1.89 4.49
N ASP A 119 16.67 1.15 5.34
CA ASP A 119 16.10 1.71 6.59
C ASP A 119 16.42 0.86 7.85
N GLU A 120 17.22 -0.21 7.72
CA GLU A 120 17.45 -1.24 8.75
C GLU A 120 16.18 -1.91 9.31
N ASN A 121 15.03 -1.72 8.64
CA ASN A 121 13.77 -2.32 9.01
C ASN A 121 13.79 -3.84 8.79
N LEU A 122 13.23 -4.58 9.74
CA LEU A 122 13.09 -6.04 9.64
C LEU A 122 12.03 -6.45 8.60
N PHE A 123 10.96 -5.66 8.48
CA PHE A 123 9.82 -5.96 7.62
C PHE A 123 9.72 -5.00 6.44
N SER A 124 9.39 -5.55 5.27
CA SER A 124 9.01 -4.77 4.09
C SER A 124 7.69 -4.06 4.30
N TRP A 125 7.44 -3.01 3.53
CA TRP A 125 6.14 -2.34 3.50
C TRP A 125 4.97 -3.32 3.31
N GLU A 126 5.08 -4.26 2.37
CA GLU A 126 4.04 -5.24 2.08
C GLU A 126 3.78 -6.16 3.28
N GLU A 127 4.84 -6.64 3.93
CA GLU A 127 4.72 -7.50 5.11
C GLU A 127 4.06 -6.76 6.27
N ARG A 128 4.46 -5.50 6.51
CA ARG A 128 3.86 -4.63 7.53
C ARG A 128 2.39 -4.39 7.24
N HIS A 129 2.06 -4.05 6.00
CA HIS A 129 0.68 -3.87 5.55
C HIS A 129 -0.16 -5.13 5.76
N ARG A 130 0.35 -6.30 5.36
CA ARG A 130 -0.34 -7.58 5.54
C ARG A 130 -0.58 -7.91 7.02
N CYS A 131 0.42 -7.68 7.87
CA CYS A 131 0.30 -7.87 9.32
C CYS A 131 -0.74 -6.93 9.91
N LEU A 132 -0.66 -5.64 9.58
CA LEU A 132 -1.57 -4.62 10.08
C LEU A 132 -3.01 -4.86 9.61
N HIS A 133 -3.21 -5.19 8.33
CA HIS A 133 -4.50 -5.58 7.78
C HIS A 133 -5.09 -6.79 8.54
N SER A 134 -4.29 -7.82 8.80
CA SER A 134 -4.74 -8.96 9.61
C SER A 134 -5.10 -8.57 11.04
N LEU A 135 -4.27 -7.75 11.70
CA LEU A 135 -4.53 -7.25 13.06
C LEU A 135 -5.85 -6.49 13.16
N LEU A 136 -6.14 -5.63 12.18
CA LEU A 136 -7.38 -4.85 12.08
C LEU A 136 -8.61 -5.75 11.93
N HIS A 137 -8.54 -6.77 11.06
CA HIS A 137 -9.66 -7.71 10.87
C HIS A 137 -9.82 -8.72 12.01
N GLN A 138 -8.77 -9.00 12.76
CA GLN A 138 -8.84 -9.85 13.97
C GLN A 138 -9.49 -9.13 15.16
N VAL A 139 -9.92 -7.88 15.05
CA VAL A 139 -10.75 -7.25 16.09
C VAL A 139 -12.16 -7.83 15.98
N VAL A 140 -12.34 -8.97 16.64
CA VAL A 140 -13.59 -9.75 16.66
C VAL A 140 -14.20 -9.72 18.05
N ASN A 141 -15.53 -9.87 18.12
CA ASN A 141 -16.21 -9.93 19.41
C ASN A 141 -15.76 -11.21 20.13
N SER A 142 -14.94 -11.05 21.16
CA SER A 142 -14.44 -12.15 21.99
C SER A 142 -15.42 -12.51 23.12
N THR A 143 -16.48 -11.74 23.31
CA THR A 143 -17.54 -12.03 24.29
C THR A 143 -18.60 -12.92 23.65
N GLU A 144 -19.17 -13.82 24.44
CA GLU A 144 -20.28 -14.69 24.01
C GLU A 144 -21.58 -13.90 23.80
N ASN A 145 -21.65 -12.67 24.31
CA ASN A 145 -22.82 -11.81 24.22
C ASN A 145 -22.74 -10.87 23.02
N ASP A 146 -23.89 -10.63 22.43
CA ASP A 146 -24.11 -9.62 21.42
C ASP A 146 -24.00 -8.22 22.05
N ILE A 147 -23.07 -7.40 21.55
CA ILE A 147 -22.87 -6.03 22.03
C ILE A 147 -23.64 -5.08 21.11
N VAL A 148 -24.53 -4.28 21.68
CA VAL A 148 -25.23 -3.22 20.94
C VAL A 148 -24.34 -1.99 20.92
N LEU A 149 -23.99 -1.53 19.73
CA LEU A 149 -23.17 -0.33 19.52
C LEU A 149 -23.98 0.73 18.81
N THR A 150 -23.79 1.98 19.22
CA THR A 150 -24.41 3.12 18.56
C THR A 150 -23.53 3.65 17.44
N THR A 151 -24.18 3.99 16.33
CA THR A 151 -23.59 4.81 15.28
C THR A 151 -23.88 6.29 15.52
N ASN A 152 -23.18 7.14 14.77
CA ASN A 152 -23.33 8.60 14.85
C ASN A 152 -24.75 9.08 14.47
N GLU A 153 -25.50 8.29 13.69
CA GLU A 153 -26.85 8.64 13.22
C GLU A 153 -27.95 8.10 14.14
N SER A 154 -27.61 7.67 15.37
CA SER A 154 -28.54 7.03 16.34
C SER A 154 -29.04 5.65 15.92
N ASP A 155 -28.59 5.12 14.78
CA ASP A 155 -28.82 3.73 14.40
C ASP A 155 -27.98 2.82 15.29
N GLU A 156 -28.64 1.86 15.92
CA GLU A 156 -28.00 0.81 16.71
C GLU A 156 -27.73 -0.40 15.81
N PHE A 157 -26.54 -0.96 15.90
CA PHE A 157 -26.25 -2.25 15.29
C PHE A 157 -25.70 -3.22 16.33
N ILE A 158 -26.01 -4.50 16.10
CA ILE A 158 -25.58 -5.59 16.95
C ILE A 158 -24.24 -6.11 16.42
N TRP A 159 -23.23 -6.11 17.29
CA TRP A 159 -21.94 -6.74 17.06
C TRP A 159 -21.95 -8.16 17.61
N LYS A 160 -22.06 -9.15 16.71
CA LYS A 160 -22.21 -10.56 17.07
C LYS A 160 -20.88 -11.19 17.48
N ALA A 161 -20.95 -12.22 18.32
CA ALA A 161 -19.80 -13.05 18.70
C ALA A 161 -19.02 -13.53 17.45
N GLY A 162 -17.70 -13.33 17.42
CA GLY A 162 -16.83 -13.72 16.32
C GLY A 162 -16.87 -12.84 15.06
N GLU A 163 -17.76 -11.85 14.95
CA GLU A 163 -17.81 -10.92 13.81
C GLU A 163 -16.70 -9.86 13.92
N SER A 164 -16.03 -9.51 12.82
CA SER A 164 -15.02 -8.44 12.83
C SER A 164 -15.68 -7.07 12.90
N LEU A 165 -15.32 -6.27 13.90
CA LEU A 165 -15.91 -4.95 14.13
C LEU A 165 -15.64 -4.00 12.96
N LEU A 166 -14.42 -4.02 12.40
CA LEU A 166 -14.06 -3.15 11.29
C LEU A 166 -14.92 -3.39 10.03
N SER A 167 -15.07 -4.64 9.61
CA SER A 167 -15.90 -4.98 8.43
C SER A 167 -17.36 -4.57 8.63
N LYS A 168 -17.87 -4.70 9.87
CA LYS A 168 -19.21 -4.25 10.22
C LYS A 168 -19.36 -2.74 10.10
N LEU A 169 -18.38 -1.98 10.61
CA LEU A 169 -18.37 -0.52 10.53
C LEU A 169 -18.26 0.02 9.11
N ILE A 170 -17.55 -0.69 8.24
CA ILE A 170 -17.49 -0.39 6.81
C ILE A 170 -18.86 -0.66 6.16
N ALA A 171 -19.48 -1.80 6.49
CA ALA A 171 -20.80 -2.17 5.95
C ALA A 171 -21.91 -1.20 6.40
N THR A 172 -21.86 -0.70 7.64
CA THR A 172 -22.79 0.30 8.17
C THR A 172 -22.44 1.74 7.76
N LYS A 173 -21.41 1.94 6.93
CA LYS A 173 -20.93 3.25 6.45
C LYS A 173 -20.51 4.23 7.54
N VAL A 174 -20.27 3.75 8.76
CA VAL A 174 -19.70 4.55 9.86
C VAL A 174 -18.24 4.84 9.57
N VAL A 175 -17.51 3.80 9.13
CA VAL A 175 -16.17 3.92 8.55
C VAL A 175 -16.35 4.04 7.05
N LYS A 176 -15.84 5.14 6.48
CA LYS A 176 -15.93 5.40 5.04
C LYS A 176 -14.89 4.57 4.29
N ASP A 177 -13.64 4.68 4.72
CA ASP A 177 -12.51 4.02 4.08
C ASP A 177 -11.38 3.76 5.06
N VAL A 178 -10.58 2.75 4.74
CA VAL A 178 -9.32 2.42 5.39
C VAL A 178 -8.23 2.49 4.34
N PHE A 179 -7.28 3.41 4.51
CA PHE A 179 -6.23 3.64 3.53
C PHE A 179 -4.85 3.75 4.17
N LEU A 180 -3.84 3.56 3.33
CA LEU A 180 -2.44 3.59 3.72
C LEU A 180 -1.93 5.02 3.67
N LEU A 181 -1.16 5.41 4.69
CA LEU A 181 -0.51 6.71 4.74
C LEU A 181 0.80 6.66 3.95
N HIS A 182 1.01 7.66 3.10
CA HIS A 182 2.22 7.78 2.31
C HIS A 182 3.34 8.45 3.11
N ASP A 183 4.56 7.94 2.99
CA ASP A 183 5.73 8.67 3.48
C ASP A 183 6.09 9.78 2.49
N GLU A 184 5.75 11.03 2.82
CA GLU A 184 6.03 12.19 1.97
C GLU A 184 7.51 12.36 1.65
N LYS A 185 8.41 12.04 2.58
CA LYS A 185 9.86 12.19 2.36
C LYS A 185 10.32 11.21 1.29
N LYS A 186 9.91 9.94 1.40
CA LYS A 186 10.22 8.90 0.41
C LYS A 186 9.53 9.19 -0.93
N ARG A 187 8.27 9.60 -0.91
CA ARG A 187 7.51 10.00 -2.10
C ARG A 187 8.22 11.12 -2.84
N LYS A 188 8.58 12.19 -2.15
CA LYS A 188 9.26 13.35 -2.73
C LYS A 188 10.62 12.97 -3.30
N HIS A 189 11.42 12.22 -2.54
CA HIS A 189 12.70 11.70 -3.03
C HIS A 189 12.54 10.87 -4.31
N LEU A 190 11.53 10.00 -4.37
CA LEU A 190 11.25 9.19 -5.55
C LEU A 190 10.80 10.05 -6.75
N LEU A 191 9.97 11.07 -6.53
CA LEU A 191 9.54 12.00 -7.58
C LEU A 191 10.72 12.81 -8.11
N ASP A 192 11.52 13.39 -7.23
CA ASP A 192 12.68 14.23 -7.56
C ASP A 192 13.76 13.45 -8.32
N ASN A 193 13.96 12.17 -7.98
CA ASN A 193 15.03 11.36 -8.58
C ASN A 193 14.63 10.52 -9.78
N TRP A 194 13.33 10.29 -9.98
CA TRP A 194 12.86 9.45 -11.08
C TRP A 194 11.74 10.11 -11.89
N ALA A 195 10.58 10.37 -11.29
CA ALA A 195 9.39 10.75 -12.05
C ALA A 195 9.52 12.09 -12.79
N TRP A 196 10.27 13.04 -12.22
CA TRP A 196 10.48 14.37 -12.83
C TRP A 196 11.76 14.46 -13.68
N LYS A 197 12.63 13.45 -13.63
CA LYS A 197 13.85 13.43 -14.44
C LYS A 197 13.60 12.76 -15.79
N TRP A 198 13.58 13.57 -16.85
CA TRP A 198 13.50 13.09 -18.24
C TRP A 198 14.63 12.13 -18.64
N THR A 199 15.79 12.22 -17.98
CA THR A 199 16.92 11.33 -18.18
C THR A 199 16.64 9.88 -17.74
N GLY A 200 15.58 9.64 -16.96
CA GLY A 200 15.17 8.33 -16.44
C GLY A 200 14.16 7.57 -17.32
N PHE A 201 13.90 8.02 -18.56
CA PHE A 201 12.85 7.45 -19.44
C PHE A 201 12.94 5.93 -19.63
N THR A 202 14.17 5.38 -19.65
CA THR A 202 14.43 3.95 -19.83
C THR A 202 15.11 3.28 -18.64
N SER A 203 15.76 4.06 -17.75
CA SER A 203 16.46 3.54 -16.57
C SER A 203 15.68 3.91 -15.31
N GLN A 204 14.75 3.04 -14.93
CA GLN A 204 13.88 3.24 -13.78
C GLN A 204 14.48 2.56 -12.53
N PRO A 205 14.48 3.21 -11.35
CA PRO A 205 15.00 2.62 -10.13
C PRO A 205 13.99 1.61 -9.54
N ILE A 206 13.95 0.41 -10.12
CA ILE A 206 12.97 -0.63 -9.77
C ILE A 206 13.04 -1.01 -8.30
N ASP A 207 14.23 -1.07 -7.72
CA ASP A 207 14.43 -1.45 -6.31
C ASP A 207 13.79 -0.42 -5.35
N THR A 208 13.91 0.87 -5.64
CA THR A 208 13.28 1.94 -4.84
C THR A 208 11.76 2.01 -5.06
N ILE A 209 11.29 1.74 -6.28
CA ILE A 209 9.85 1.62 -6.57
C ILE A 209 9.26 0.42 -5.82
N TYR A 210 10.00 -0.68 -5.79
CA TYR A 210 9.64 -1.90 -5.06
C TYR A 210 9.55 -1.65 -3.55
N SER A 211 10.54 -0.98 -2.96
CA SER A 211 10.54 -0.71 -1.51
C SER A 211 9.38 0.21 -1.09
N TYR A 212 8.94 1.13 -1.96
CA TYR A 212 7.87 2.09 -1.65
C TYR A 212 6.46 1.61 -2.04
N PHE A 213 6.25 1.10 -3.26
CA PHE A 213 4.93 0.71 -3.78
C PHE A 213 4.65 -0.80 -3.75
N GLY A 214 5.69 -1.62 -3.51
CA GLY A 214 5.60 -3.07 -3.51
C GLY A 214 5.73 -3.73 -4.89
N PRO A 215 5.65 -5.08 -4.93
CA PRO A 215 6.01 -5.88 -6.10
C PRO A 215 5.15 -5.62 -7.34
N LYS A 216 3.83 -5.45 -7.16
CA LYS A 216 2.90 -5.30 -8.28
C LYS A 216 3.22 -4.05 -9.12
N VAL A 217 3.46 -2.93 -8.44
CA VAL A 217 3.77 -1.64 -9.08
C VAL A 217 5.20 -1.66 -9.64
N ALA A 218 6.16 -2.26 -8.93
CA ALA A 218 7.53 -2.39 -9.40
C ALA A 218 7.65 -3.23 -10.68
N ILE A 219 6.93 -4.36 -10.76
CA ILE A 219 6.90 -5.21 -11.98
C ILE A 219 6.27 -4.46 -13.15
N TYR A 220 5.21 -3.69 -12.91
CA TYR A 220 4.60 -2.84 -13.93
C TYR A 220 5.61 -1.84 -14.51
N PHE A 221 6.32 -1.11 -13.65
CA PHE A 221 7.34 -0.16 -14.10
C PHE A 221 8.54 -0.86 -14.76
N ALA A 222 8.97 -2.02 -14.25
CA ALA A 222 10.01 -2.83 -14.88
C ALA A 222 9.62 -3.31 -16.29
N PHE A 223 8.35 -3.67 -16.50
CA PHE A 223 7.79 -3.98 -17.82
C PHE A 223 7.79 -2.75 -18.72
N LEU A 224 7.24 -1.63 -18.23
CA LEU A 224 7.13 -0.40 -18.98
C LEU A 224 8.50 0.09 -19.45
N GLY A 225 9.50 0.12 -18.56
CA GLY A 225 10.86 0.51 -18.92
C GLY A 225 11.48 -0.38 -19.98
N MET A 226 11.31 -1.71 -19.85
CA MET A 226 11.82 -2.64 -20.85
C MET A 226 11.08 -2.50 -22.19
N TYR A 227 9.76 -2.33 -22.16
CA TYR A 227 8.95 -2.15 -23.36
C TYR A 227 9.36 -0.89 -24.12
N THR A 228 9.52 0.23 -23.41
CA THR A 228 10.01 1.49 -23.98
C THR A 228 11.41 1.35 -24.59
N GLN A 229 12.33 0.64 -23.92
CA GLN A 229 13.65 0.32 -24.49
C GLN A 229 13.55 -0.52 -25.76
N TRP A 230 12.65 -1.50 -25.77
CA TRP A 230 12.44 -2.39 -26.91
C TRP A 230 11.73 -1.72 -28.09
N LEU A 231 10.92 -0.68 -27.86
CA LEU A 231 10.29 0.09 -28.92
C LEU A 231 11.28 0.89 -29.77
N PHE A 232 12.48 1.21 -29.25
CA PHE A 232 13.50 1.87 -30.06
C PHE A 232 13.87 1.08 -31.32
N TYR A 233 13.91 -0.26 -31.25
CA TYR A 233 14.22 -1.09 -32.42
C TYR A 233 13.20 -0.89 -33.56
N PRO A 234 11.90 -1.19 -33.40
CA PRO A 234 10.92 -1.01 -34.46
C PRO A 234 10.74 0.46 -34.85
N SER A 235 10.94 1.41 -33.94
CA SER A 235 10.91 2.85 -34.29
C SER A 235 12.04 3.23 -35.25
N ILE A 236 13.26 2.77 -35.00
CA ILE A 236 14.41 3.02 -35.90
C ILE A 236 14.18 2.33 -37.25
N PHE A 237 13.79 1.04 -37.25
CA PHE A 237 13.50 0.32 -38.50
C PHE A 237 12.34 0.95 -39.28
N GLY A 238 11.28 1.38 -38.61
CA GLY A 238 10.15 2.07 -39.23
C GLY A 238 10.57 3.37 -39.91
N LEU A 239 11.45 4.15 -39.27
CA LEU A 239 12.00 5.37 -39.86
C LEU A 239 12.84 5.07 -41.11
N PHE A 240 13.69 4.03 -41.07
CA PHE A 240 14.45 3.60 -42.26
C PHE A 240 13.54 3.19 -43.41
N ILE A 241 12.51 2.38 -43.13
CA ILE A 241 11.55 1.93 -44.13
C ILE A 241 10.79 3.12 -44.72
N TYR A 242 10.39 4.10 -43.91
CA TYR A 242 9.73 5.32 -44.38
C TYR A 242 10.57 6.04 -45.45
N PHE A 243 11.87 6.24 -45.21
CA PHE A 243 12.76 6.88 -46.19
C PHE A 243 13.01 6.04 -47.44
N ILE A 244 13.06 4.71 -47.33
CA ILE A 244 13.25 3.79 -48.47
C ILE A 244 11.98 3.72 -49.33
N ASN A 245 10.81 3.70 -48.71
CA ASN A 245 9.53 3.65 -49.41
C ASN A 245 9.31 4.90 -50.27
N MET A 246 9.75 6.08 -49.79
CA MET A 246 9.79 7.32 -50.57
C MET A 246 10.63 7.21 -51.86
N ARG A 247 11.48 6.18 -51.97
CA ARG A 247 12.34 5.88 -53.12
C ARG A 247 11.85 4.69 -53.97
N SER A 248 10.55 4.36 -53.91
CA SER A 248 9.82 3.52 -54.88
C SER A 248 9.71 2.00 -54.61
N TRP A 249 9.89 1.53 -53.36
CA TRP A 249 9.80 0.11 -52.96
C TRP A 249 8.45 -0.28 -52.35
N GLU A 250 7.34 0.09 -53.00
CA GLU A 250 6.00 -0.01 -52.39
C GLU A 250 5.51 -1.46 -52.20
N SER A 251 5.85 -2.39 -53.11
CA SER A 251 5.36 -3.77 -53.05
C SER A 251 6.03 -4.65 -51.99
N LEU A 252 7.30 -4.39 -51.67
CA LEU A 252 8.08 -5.20 -50.71
C LEU A 252 7.97 -4.69 -49.27
N THR A 253 7.51 -3.46 -49.07
CA THR A 253 7.43 -2.82 -47.75
C THR A 253 6.47 -3.55 -46.78
N PRO A 254 5.21 -3.87 -47.13
CA PRO A 254 4.26 -4.49 -46.20
C PRO A 254 4.67 -5.87 -45.64
N PRO A 255 5.17 -6.83 -46.44
CA PRO A 255 5.60 -8.13 -45.90
C PRO A 255 6.83 -8.00 -45.01
N LEU A 256 7.78 -7.11 -45.33
CA LEU A 256 8.96 -6.87 -44.50
C LEU A 256 8.60 -6.30 -43.12
N VAL A 257 7.72 -5.29 -43.07
CA VAL A 257 7.22 -4.71 -41.81
C VAL A 257 6.52 -5.77 -40.97
N SER A 258 5.68 -6.60 -41.60
CA SER A 258 4.94 -7.66 -40.90
C SER A 258 5.87 -8.72 -40.31
N MET A 259 6.87 -9.19 -41.07
CA MET A 259 7.85 -10.16 -40.58
C MET A 259 8.69 -9.59 -39.42
N LEU A 260 9.12 -8.33 -39.54
CA LEU A 260 9.90 -7.65 -38.50
C LEU A 260 9.06 -7.41 -37.23
N ALA A 261 7.79 -7.04 -37.37
CA ALA A 261 6.88 -6.85 -36.25
C ALA A 261 6.63 -8.16 -35.48
N VAL A 262 6.39 -9.28 -36.19
CA VAL A 262 6.23 -10.60 -35.57
C VAL A 262 7.52 -11.04 -34.88
N MET A 263 8.66 -10.90 -35.55
CA MET A 263 9.97 -11.22 -34.97
C MET A 263 10.22 -10.41 -33.69
N TRP A 264 9.99 -9.10 -33.74
CA TRP A 264 10.14 -8.22 -32.59
C TRP A 264 9.21 -8.63 -31.43
N ALA A 265 7.94 -8.92 -31.71
CA ALA A 265 6.97 -9.30 -30.69
C ALA A 265 7.37 -10.61 -29.99
N VAL A 266 7.79 -11.63 -30.75
CA VAL A 266 8.27 -12.91 -30.19
C VAL A 266 9.50 -12.70 -29.32
N LEU A 267 10.50 -11.96 -29.83
CA LEU A 267 11.72 -11.67 -29.08
C LEU A 267 11.40 -10.90 -27.79
N PHE A 268 10.63 -9.82 -27.88
CA PHE A 268 10.24 -9.01 -26.72
C PHE A 268 9.58 -9.87 -25.63
N LEU A 269 8.60 -10.69 -26.00
CA LEU A 269 7.88 -11.55 -25.06
C LEU A 269 8.82 -12.59 -24.41
N GLN A 270 9.75 -13.18 -25.16
CA GLN A 270 10.70 -14.14 -24.61
C GLN A 270 11.69 -13.49 -23.63
N PHE A 271 12.23 -12.33 -23.98
CA PHE A 271 13.11 -11.58 -23.08
C PHE A 271 12.37 -11.07 -21.85
N TRP A 272 11.10 -10.67 -21.99
CA TRP A 272 10.27 -10.29 -20.84
C TRP A 272 10.07 -11.45 -19.89
N LYS A 273 9.73 -12.65 -20.39
CA LYS A 273 9.58 -13.85 -19.55
C LYS A 273 10.84 -14.13 -18.74
N ARG A 274 12.01 -14.03 -19.36
CA ARG A 274 13.32 -14.20 -18.69
C ARG A 274 13.55 -13.14 -17.61
N LYS A 275 13.32 -11.87 -17.93
CA LYS A 275 13.49 -10.75 -16.98
C LYS A 275 12.51 -10.86 -15.80
N ASN A 276 11.24 -11.18 -16.07
CA ASN A 276 10.23 -11.35 -15.04
C ASN A 276 10.56 -12.50 -14.09
N ALA A 277 11.03 -13.64 -14.61
CA ALA A 277 11.49 -14.75 -13.78
C ALA A 277 12.67 -14.35 -12.87
N ALA A 278 13.63 -13.58 -13.40
CA ALA A 278 14.76 -13.08 -12.62
C ALA A 278 14.33 -12.08 -11.53
N LEU A 279 13.34 -11.23 -11.80
CA LEU A 279 12.80 -10.26 -10.82
C LEU A 279 11.98 -10.93 -9.71
N LEU A 280 11.27 -12.02 -10.01
CA LEU A 280 10.50 -12.78 -9.02
C LEU A 280 11.36 -13.68 -8.14
N ALA A 281 12.54 -14.07 -8.62
CA ALA A 281 13.48 -14.90 -7.87
C ALA A 281 14.43 -14.09 -6.98
N ARG A 282 14.53 -12.77 -7.21
CA ARG A 282 15.32 -11.83 -6.42
C ARG A 282 14.52 -11.34 -5.22
#